data_AF-A0A838E5T8-F1
#
_entry.id   AF-A0A838E5T8-F1
#
_cell.length_a   1.000
_cell.length_b   1.000
_cell.length_c   1.000
_cell.angle_alpha   90.00
_cell.angle_beta   90.00
_cell.angle_gamma   90.00
#
_symmetry.space_group_name_H-M   'P 1'
#
loop_
_entity.id
_entity.type
_entity.pdbx_description
1 polymer ?
#
loop_
_entity_poly.entity_id
_entity_poly.type
_entity_poly.pdbx_seq_one_letter_code
_entity_poly.pdbx_strand_id
1 'polypeptide(L)'
;MRADAAPLTKRGARLVLLHEGDQIASRRLLDVSHIGVFGNASVRSAALRACFEAGIAVLWFSYGGWFAGFAGPLSGGSVELRARQHRAAAIGAPELAAAFVAGKIRNCRTLLRRHGGAIEIPSIRHGGSQPLAFLVEPSRRGHRLAGG
;
A
#
# COMPACT_ATOMS: atom_id res chain seq x y z
N MET A 1 3.33 29.78 2.48
CA MET A 1 4.11 28.82 3.28
C MET A 1 4.20 27.52 2.50
N ARG A 2 5.33 27.24 1.83
CA ARG A 2 5.54 26.00 1.09
C ARG A 2 5.84 24.90 2.11
N ALA A 3 4.96 23.91 2.26
CA ALA A 3 5.30 22.71 3.00
C ALA A 3 6.34 21.94 2.18
N ASP A 4 7.57 21.86 2.67
CA ASP A 4 8.64 21.12 2.01
C ASP A 4 8.27 19.64 1.96
N ALA A 5 8.04 19.14 0.74
CA ALA A 5 7.64 17.78 0.48
C ALA A 5 8.75 16.82 0.96
N ALA A 6 8.46 16.04 1.99
CA ALA A 6 9.37 15.03 2.55
C ALA A 6 9.77 14.00 1.46
N PRO A 7 11.03 13.99 0.97
CA PRO A 7 11.39 13.09 -0.13
C PRO A 7 11.65 11.67 0.39
N LEU A 8 11.05 10.69 -0.28
CA LEU A 8 11.43 9.29 -0.13
C LEU A 8 12.65 8.97 -0.99
N THR A 9 13.69 8.41 -0.38
CA THR A 9 14.94 8.03 -1.06
C THR A 9 15.35 6.60 -0.70
N LYS A 10 16.22 6.00 -1.54
CA LYS A 10 16.89 4.73 -1.23
C LYS A 10 18.24 5.03 -0.56
N ARG A 11 18.56 4.31 0.53
CA ARG A 11 19.90 4.23 1.13
C ARG A 11 20.21 2.76 1.43
N GLY A 12 21.19 2.17 0.74
CA GLY A 12 21.48 0.73 0.84
C GLY A 12 20.24 -0.12 0.53
N ALA A 13 19.95 -1.14 1.33
CA ALA A 13 18.75 -1.98 1.17
C ALA A 13 17.47 -1.39 1.81
N ARG A 14 17.43 -0.07 2.04
CA ARG A 14 16.36 0.59 2.79
C ARG A 14 15.75 1.75 2.02
N LEU A 15 14.44 1.91 2.22
CA LEU A 15 13.72 3.14 1.93
C LEU A 15 13.83 4.06 3.15
N VAL A 16 14.10 5.33 2.90
CA VAL A 16 14.34 6.35 3.92
C VAL A 16 13.49 7.56 3.59
N LEU A 17 12.70 8.00 4.56
CA LEU A 17 11.93 9.23 4.51
C LEU A 17 12.74 10.33 5.15
N LEU A 18 12.89 11.44 4.43
CA LEU A 18 13.59 12.62 4.91
C LEU A 18 12.61 13.78 5.10
N HIS A 19 12.86 14.66 6.06
CA HIS A 19 12.23 15.96 6.17
C HIS A 19 13.25 16.95 6.70
N GLU A 20 13.38 18.10 6.03
CA GLU A 20 14.39 19.13 6.37
C GLU A 20 15.83 18.57 6.50
N GLY A 21 16.13 17.47 5.82
CA GLY A 21 17.44 16.79 5.87
C GLY A 21 17.52 15.62 6.86
N ASP A 22 16.64 15.59 7.85
CA ASP A 22 16.61 14.57 8.90
C ASP A 22 15.84 13.32 8.49
N GLN A 23 16.35 12.17 8.92
CA GLN A 23 15.69 10.89 8.70
C GLN A 23 14.56 10.69 9.72
N ILE A 24 13.32 10.80 9.27
CA ILE A 24 12.14 10.52 10.11
C ILE A 24 11.87 9.01 10.20
N ALA A 25 11.98 8.30 9.08
CA ALA A 25 11.60 6.90 9.01
C ALA A 25 12.49 6.10 8.06
N SER A 26 12.64 4.80 8.37
CA SER A 26 13.30 3.88 7.46
C SER A 26 12.77 2.46 7.56
N ARG A 27 12.64 1.79 6.42
CA ARG A 27 12.19 0.39 6.29
C ARG A 27 13.06 -0.35 5.29
N ARG A 28 13.30 -1.65 5.54
CA ARG A 28 14.01 -2.49 4.57
C ARG A 28 13.11 -2.69 3.37
N LEU A 29 13.69 -2.63 2.17
CA LEU A 29 12.94 -2.78 0.92
C LEU A 29 12.20 -4.13 0.87
N LEU A 30 12.83 -5.20 1.37
CA LEU A 30 12.24 -6.54 1.45
C LEU A 30 11.02 -6.67 2.38
N ASP A 31 10.86 -5.73 3.32
CA ASP A 31 9.71 -5.70 4.23
C ASP A 31 8.57 -4.85 3.66
N VAL A 32 8.71 -4.26 2.47
CA VAL A 32 7.70 -3.36 1.90
C VAL A 32 6.89 -4.11 0.85
N SER A 33 5.57 -4.11 1.02
CA SER A 33 4.65 -4.68 0.01
C SER A 33 4.26 -3.67 -1.07
N HIS A 34 3.99 -2.44 -0.66
CA HIS A 34 3.63 -1.32 -1.51
C HIS A 34 3.88 -0.01 -0.76
N ILE A 35 3.83 1.09 -1.49
CA ILE A 35 4.01 2.44 -0.99
C ILE A 35 2.74 3.25 -1.24
N GLY A 36 2.20 3.89 -0.21
CA GLY A 36 1.16 4.92 -0.32
C GLY A 36 1.72 6.33 -0.07
N VAL A 37 1.62 7.19 -1.08
CA VAL A 37 2.02 8.61 -1.03
C VAL A 37 0.76 9.46 -0.87
N PHE A 38 0.66 10.20 0.23
CA PHE A 38 -0.51 11.05 0.52
C PHE A 38 -0.14 12.52 0.46
N GLY A 39 -0.92 13.31 -0.29
CA GLY A 39 -0.72 14.75 -0.40
C GLY A 39 0.58 15.12 -1.13
N ASN A 40 1.25 16.18 -0.67
CA ASN A 40 2.45 16.69 -1.31
C ASN A 40 3.72 16.01 -0.77
N ALA A 41 4.03 14.84 -1.31
CA ALA A 41 5.25 14.10 -1.01
C ALA A 41 5.93 13.66 -2.31
N SER A 42 7.26 13.73 -2.34
CA SER A 42 8.06 13.38 -3.52
C SER A 42 8.72 12.02 -3.35
N VAL A 43 8.75 11.23 -4.42
CA VAL A 43 9.48 9.96 -4.46
C VAL A 43 10.65 10.14 -5.43
N ARG A 44 11.88 10.03 -4.92
CA ARG A 44 13.06 10.20 -5.77
C ARG A 44 13.16 9.05 -6.77
N SER A 45 13.68 9.32 -7.95
CA SER A 45 13.83 8.33 -9.02
C SER A 45 14.62 7.09 -8.60
N ALA A 46 15.64 7.25 -7.74
CA ALA A 46 16.40 6.13 -7.19
C ALA A 46 15.55 5.22 -6.27
N ALA A 47 14.60 5.79 -5.53
CA ALA A 47 13.64 5.01 -4.74
C ALA A 47 12.63 4.31 -5.65
N LEU A 48 12.09 5.01 -6.66
CA LEU A 48 11.19 4.40 -7.65
C LEU A 48 11.84 3.20 -8.35
N ARG A 49 13.08 3.35 -8.83
CA ARG A 49 13.79 2.26 -9.50
C ARG A 49 13.99 1.06 -8.59
N ALA A 50 14.41 1.29 -7.35
CA ALA A 50 14.55 0.21 -6.36
C ALA A 50 13.20 -0.48 -6.07
N CYS A 51 12.10 0.28 -6.03
CA CYS A 51 10.77 -0.30 -5.85
C CYS A 51 10.39 -1.21 -7.03
N PHE A 52 10.60 -0.75 -8.27
CA PHE A 52 10.28 -1.56 -9.45
C PHE A 52 11.15 -2.82 -9.56
N GLU A 53 12.45 -2.71 -9.26
CA GLU A 53 13.36 -3.87 -9.18
C GLU A 53 12.89 -4.90 -8.13
N ALA A 54 12.34 -4.42 -7.01
CA ALA A 54 11.79 -5.27 -5.94
C ALA A 54 10.33 -5.69 -6.15
N GLY A 55 9.69 -5.31 -7.26
CA GLY A 55 8.28 -5.63 -7.53
C GLY A 55 7.27 -4.86 -6.67
N ILE A 56 7.67 -3.72 -6.10
CA ILE A 56 6.88 -2.89 -5.19
C ILE A 56 6.18 -1.79 -5.99
N ALA A 57 4.86 -1.71 -5.84
CA ALA A 57 4.06 -0.64 -6.45
C ALA A 57 4.05 0.64 -5.57
N VAL A 58 4.00 1.79 -6.23
CA VAL A 58 3.87 3.12 -5.61
C VAL A 58 2.53 3.71 -6.02
N LEU A 59 1.71 4.07 -5.03
CA LEU A 59 0.36 4.58 -5.19
C LEU A 59 0.30 6.01 -4.66
N TRP A 60 -0.31 6.92 -5.43
CA TRP A 60 -0.51 8.31 -5.03
C TRP A 60 -1.97 8.56 -4.68
N PHE A 61 -2.15 9.31 -3.61
CA PHE A 61 -3.44 9.70 -3.06
C PHE A 61 -3.48 11.20 -2.77
N SER A 62 -4.67 11.80 -2.88
CA SER A 62 -4.91 13.14 -2.38
C SER A 62 -4.81 13.17 -0.84
N TYR A 63 -4.78 14.38 -0.27
CA TYR A 63 -4.82 14.54 1.19
C TYR A 63 -6.07 13.90 1.81
N GLY A 64 -7.20 13.91 1.09
CA GLY A 64 -8.46 13.25 1.50
C GLY A 64 -8.51 11.74 1.22
N GLY A 65 -7.40 11.11 0.81
CA GLY A 65 -7.32 9.68 0.56
C GLY A 65 -7.85 9.22 -0.81
N TRP A 66 -8.16 10.14 -1.72
CA TRP A 66 -8.61 9.78 -3.07
C TRP A 66 -7.45 9.27 -3.91
N PHE A 67 -7.59 8.11 -4.53
CA PHE A 67 -6.57 7.52 -5.39
C PHE A 67 -6.39 8.34 -6.67
N ALA A 68 -5.18 8.86 -6.88
CA ALA A 68 -4.82 9.68 -8.04
C ALA A 68 -4.17 8.86 -9.16
N GLY A 69 -3.45 7.79 -8.80
CA GLY A 69 -2.75 6.95 -9.76
C GLY A 69 -1.68 6.08 -9.12
N PHE A 70 -1.02 5.25 -9.93
CA PHE A 70 0.06 4.39 -9.47
C PHE A 70 1.15 4.23 -10.52
N ALA A 71 2.32 3.80 -10.05
CA ALA A 71 3.41 3.31 -10.87
C ALA A 71 3.85 1.96 -10.30
N GLY A 72 4.10 1.01 -11.18
CA GLY A 72 4.44 -0.36 -10.80
C GLY A 72 5.59 -0.91 -11.62
N PRO A 73 6.14 -2.06 -11.19
CA PRO A 73 7.07 -2.81 -12.00
C PRO A 73 6.45 -3.15 -13.37
N LEU A 74 7.31 -3.37 -14.37
CA LEU A 74 6.87 -3.95 -15.63
C LEU A 74 6.11 -5.24 -15.36
N SER A 75 5.04 -5.48 -16.12
CA SER A 75 4.15 -6.62 -15.90
C SER A 75 4.91 -7.94 -16.14
N GLY A 76 5.36 -8.59 -15.07
CA GLY A 76 5.94 -9.94 -15.10
C GLY A 76 4.89 -11.06 -15.04
N GLY A 77 3.60 -10.73 -15.08
CA GLY A 77 2.51 -11.69 -14.93
C GLY A 77 2.29 -12.57 -16.16
N SER A 78 1.88 -13.82 -15.92
CA SER A 78 1.56 -14.80 -16.98
C SER A 78 0.56 -14.23 -18.00
N VAL A 79 0.95 -14.26 -19.27
CA VAL A 79 0.07 -13.92 -20.40
C VAL A 79 -1.13 -14.87 -20.44
N GLU A 80 -0.90 -16.14 -20.14
CA GLU A 80 -1.96 -17.16 -20.12
C GLU A 80 -3.02 -16.84 -19.06
N LEU A 81 -2.59 -16.42 -17.86
CA LEU A 81 -3.53 -16.02 -16.80
C LEU A 81 -4.41 -14.85 -17.26
N ARG A 82 -3.81 -13.83 -17.87
CA ARG A 82 -4.56 -12.68 -18.39
C ARG A 82 -5.54 -13.12 -19.48
N ALA A 83 -5.14 -14.01 -20.38
CA ALA A 83 -6.04 -14.56 -21.40
C ALA A 83 -7.21 -15.34 -20.79
N ARG A 84 -6.97 -16.12 -19.72
CA ARG A 84 -8.05 -16.80 -18.96
C ARG A 84 -8.98 -15.81 -18.27
N GLN A 85 -8.44 -14.75 -17.66
CA GLN A 85 -9.23 -13.68 -17.03
C GLN A 85 -10.13 -12.96 -18.03
N HIS A 86 -9.61 -12.61 -19.22
CA HIS A 86 -10.41 -11.99 -20.28
C HIS A 86 -11.52 -12.90 -20.79
N ARG A 87 -11.23 -14.20 -21.00
CA ARG A 87 -12.26 -15.18 -21.39
C ARG A 87 -13.35 -15.32 -20.33
N ALA A 88 -12.97 -15.42 -19.06
CA ALA A 88 -13.92 -15.52 -17.95
C ALA A 88 -14.81 -14.27 -17.85
N ALA A 89 -14.23 -13.08 -18.02
CA ALA A 89 -14.97 -11.82 -18.02
C ALA A 89 -15.97 -11.73 -19.18
N ALA A 90 -15.60 -12.21 -20.38
CA ALA A 90 -16.47 -12.19 -21.55
C ALA A 90 -17.75 -13.04 -21.38
N ILE A 91 -17.71 -14.09 -20.55
CA ILE A 91 -18.85 -14.98 -20.28
C ILE A 91 -19.50 -14.70 -18.90
N GLY A 92 -19.09 -13.64 -18.20
CA GLY A 92 -19.70 -13.16 -16.95
C GLY A 92 -19.24 -13.80 -15.64
N ALA A 93 -18.63 -15.00 -15.67
CA ALA A 93 -18.03 -15.69 -14.52
C ALA A 93 -18.77 -15.53 -13.15
N PRO A 94 -20.07 -15.92 -13.05
CA PRO A 94 -20.89 -15.70 -11.85
C PRO A 94 -20.33 -16.39 -10.60
N GLU A 95 -19.62 -17.50 -10.75
CA GLU A 95 -18.97 -18.20 -9.64
C GLU A 95 -17.90 -17.34 -8.95
N LEU A 96 -17.11 -16.58 -9.72
CA LEU A 96 -16.12 -15.64 -9.16
C LEU A 96 -16.81 -14.50 -8.41
N ALA A 97 -17.88 -13.94 -8.98
CA ALA A 97 -18.65 -12.88 -8.35
C ALA A 97 -19.27 -13.35 -7.02
N ALA A 98 -19.90 -14.53 -7.03
CA ALA A 98 -20.47 -15.15 -5.83
C ALA A 98 -19.41 -15.39 -4.76
N ALA A 99 -18.22 -15.89 -5.14
CA ALA A 99 -17.11 -16.09 -4.22
C ALA A 99 -16.62 -14.78 -3.59
N PHE A 100 -16.51 -13.69 -4.36
CA PHE A 100 -16.15 -12.37 -3.83
C PHE A 100 -17.18 -11.85 -2.82
N VAL A 101 -18.48 -11.92 -3.15
CA VAL A 101 -19.57 -11.47 -2.27
C VAL A 101 -19.58 -12.29 -0.98
N ALA A 102 -19.53 -13.62 -1.07
CA ALA A 102 -19.48 -14.49 0.10
C ALA A 102 -18.26 -14.20 1.00
N GLY A 103 -17.10 -13.95 0.40
CA GLY A 103 -15.89 -13.53 1.13
C GLY A 103 -16.06 -12.19 1.85
N LYS A 104 -16.64 -11.19 1.18
CA LYS A 104 -16.93 -9.87 1.80
C LYS A 104 -17.91 -10.01 2.97
N ILE A 105 -18.99 -10.77 2.82
CA ILE A 105 -19.95 -11.03 3.91
C ILE A 105 -19.25 -11.68 5.11
N ARG A 106 -18.40 -12.68 4.86
CA ARG A 106 -17.62 -13.36 5.91
C ARG A 106 -16.67 -12.40 6.64
N ASN A 107 -15.99 -11.53 5.90
CA ASN A 107 -15.09 -10.52 6.48
C ASN A 107 -15.87 -9.50 7.32
N CYS A 108 -16.99 -8.98 6.82
CA CYS A 108 -17.85 -8.05 7.55
C CYS A 108 -18.36 -8.68 8.84
N ARG A 109 -18.87 -9.93 8.79
CA ARG A 109 -19.30 -10.67 9.99
C ARG A 109 -18.17 -10.83 11.01
N THR A 110 -16.94 -11.07 10.54
CA THR A 110 -15.77 -11.20 11.41
C THR A 110 -15.42 -9.87 12.09
N LEU A 111 -15.42 -8.77 11.35
CA LEU A 111 -15.18 -7.43 11.90
C LEU A 111 -16.27 -7.05 12.91
N LEU A 112 -17.54 -7.23 12.57
CA LEU A 112 -18.66 -6.94 13.47
C LEU A 112 -18.60 -7.77 14.76
N ARG A 113 -18.19 -9.04 14.70
CA ARG A 113 -18.00 -9.86 15.93
C ARG A 113 -16.81 -9.39 16.77
N ARG A 114 -15.74 -8.91 16.15
CA ARG A 114 -14.55 -8.39 16.86
C ARG A 114 -14.80 -7.01 17.47
N HIS A 115 -15.61 -6.19 16.83
CA HIS A 115 -15.87 -4.80 17.20
C HIS A 115 -17.31 -4.56 17.68
N GLY A 116 -18.05 -5.61 18.04
CA GLY A 116 -19.47 -5.53 18.39
C GLY A 116 -19.79 -4.91 19.77
N GLY A 117 -18.78 -4.48 20.51
CA GLY A 117 -18.93 -3.55 21.65
C GLY A 117 -18.91 -2.09 21.18
N ALA A 118 -19.17 -1.13 22.07
CA ALA A 118 -19.12 0.29 21.74
C ALA A 118 -17.81 0.65 21.02
N ILE A 119 -17.91 0.97 19.73
CA ILE A 119 -16.78 1.46 18.95
C ILE A 119 -16.61 2.93 19.34
N GLU A 120 -15.67 3.23 20.23
CA GLU A 120 -15.10 4.57 20.26
C GLU A 120 -14.40 4.78 18.92
N ILE A 121 -15.03 5.56 18.04
CA ILE A 121 -14.40 6.03 16.82
C ILE A 121 -13.31 7.00 17.28
N PRO A 122 -12.01 6.68 17.17
CA PRO A 122 -10.99 7.63 17.55
C PRO A 122 -11.17 8.85 16.67
N SER A 123 -11.46 10.01 17.28
CA SER A 123 -11.45 11.27 16.55
C SER A 123 -10.10 11.36 15.83
N ILE A 124 -10.13 11.33 14.50
CA ILE A 124 -8.93 11.57 13.70
C ILE A 124 -8.64 13.06 13.82
N ARG A 125 -8.05 13.46 14.96
CA ARG A 125 -7.49 14.79 15.14
C ARG A 125 -6.36 14.91 14.14
N HIS A 126 -6.60 15.64 13.06
CA HIS A 126 -5.54 16.21 12.24
C HIS A 126 -4.90 17.35 13.04
N GLY A 127 -4.18 16.99 14.11
CA GLY A 127 -3.40 17.93 14.89
C GLY A 127 -2.09 18.24 14.17
N GLY A 128 -1.91 19.50 13.79
CA GLY A 128 -0.61 20.18 13.61
C GLY A 128 0.30 19.65 12.49
N SER A 129 0.43 20.45 11.43
CA SER A 129 1.65 20.79 10.67
C SER A 129 2.86 19.83 10.58
N GLN A 130 2.71 18.52 10.71
CA GLN A 130 3.77 17.55 10.44
C GLN A 130 3.56 16.94 9.04
N PRO A 131 4.61 16.74 8.24
CA PRO A 131 4.47 16.18 6.90
C PRO A 131 4.03 14.71 6.97
N LEU A 132 2.72 14.56 6.84
CA LEU A 132 1.98 13.57 6.06
C LEU A 132 2.47 12.12 6.06
N ALA A 133 1.63 11.30 6.70
CA ALA A 133 1.72 9.86 6.83
C ALA A 133 1.98 9.15 5.48
N PHE A 134 3.19 8.63 5.36
CA PHE A 134 3.55 7.65 4.35
C PHE A 134 3.32 6.25 4.95
N LEU A 135 2.35 5.50 4.43
CA LEU A 135 2.09 4.14 4.91
C LEU A 135 2.98 3.17 4.12
N VAL A 136 4.07 2.74 4.73
CA VAL A 136 4.77 1.52 4.32
C VAL A 136 4.02 0.34 4.92
N GLU A 137 3.24 -0.35 4.11
CA GLU A 137 2.59 -1.57 4.56
C GLU A 137 3.60 -2.73 4.63
N PRO A 138 3.84 -3.28 5.83
CA PRO A 138 4.78 -4.37 6.00
C PRO A 138 4.34 -5.61 5.22
N SER A 139 5.30 -6.26 4.57
CA SER A 139 5.08 -7.53 3.90
C SER A 139 4.70 -8.59 4.93
N ARG A 140 3.47 -9.13 4.82
CA ARG A 140 2.98 -10.20 5.71
C ARG A 140 3.70 -11.55 5.52
N ARG A 141 4.70 -11.64 4.64
CA ARG A 141 5.41 -12.90 4.33
C ARG A 141 6.47 -13.33 5.36
N GLY A 142 6.71 -12.56 6.43
CA GLY A 142 7.82 -12.79 7.36
C GLY A 142 7.55 -13.66 8.60
N HIS A 143 6.33 -14.13 8.88
CA HIS A 143 6.03 -14.86 10.13
C HIS A 143 5.41 -16.23 9.87
N ARG A 144 6.20 -17.18 9.36
CA ARG A 144 5.90 -18.61 9.52
C ARG A 144 7.11 -19.51 9.26
N LEU A 145 8.23 -19.28 9.95
CA LEU A 145 9.31 -20.27 10.12
C LEU A 145 9.97 -20.05 11.50
N ALA A 146 9.29 -20.48 12.56
CA ALA A 146 9.87 -20.79 13.86
C ALA A 146 8.79 -21.50 14.69
N GLY A 147 8.99 -22.81 14.90
CA GLY A 147 8.07 -23.70 15.58
C GLY A 147 8.27 -25.09 15.01
N GLY A 148 9.20 -25.83 15.61
CA GLY A 148 9.45 -27.24 15.32
C GLY A 148 8.40 -28.15 15.92
#